data_AF-A0A1W1D4D9-F1
#
_entry.id   AF-A0A1W1D4D9-F1
#
_cell.length_a   1.000
_cell.length_b   1.000
_cell.length_c   1.000
_cell.angle_alpha   90.00
_cell.angle_beta   90.00
_cell.angle_gamma   90.00
#
_symmetry.space_group_name_H-M   'P 1'
#
loop_
_entity.id
_entity.type
_entity.pdbx_description
1 polymer ?
#
loop_
_entity_poly.entity_id
_entity_poly.type
_entity_poly.pdbx_seq_one_letter_code
_entity_poly.pdbx_strand_id
1 'polypeptide(L)'
;MDERIFNRLKVMIEKTYYVFGRYNVPATFGLIYHHKPILPIELGQYVRKSDHFLMVDEHYCFINFEFTNQKDAFKASQNLIASLDNHFQDTTTKIALDSFDVNQSPNVVYNRLMQILKEIQKDPYSRIDDENVLNGVI
;
A
#
# COMPACT_ATOMS: atom_id res chain seq x y z
N MET A 1 -0.88 -15.88 -4.92
CA MET A 1 0.01 -15.39 -3.85
C MET A 1 0.47 -16.57 -3.02
N ASP A 2 1.73 -16.62 -2.62
CA ASP A 2 2.27 -17.65 -1.70
C ASP A 2 1.54 -17.56 -0.34
N GLU A 3 1.08 -18.69 0.18
CA GLU A 3 0.32 -18.77 1.44
C GLU A 3 1.10 -18.19 2.63
N ARG A 4 2.42 -18.36 2.67
CA ARG A 4 3.29 -17.81 3.72
C ARG A 4 3.32 -16.28 3.66
N ILE A 5 3.34 -15.71 2.45
CA ILE A 5 3.30 -14.26 2.26
C ILE A 5 1.95 -13.72 2.71
N PHE A 6 0.87 -14.38 2.32
CA PHE A 6 -0.47 -13.98 2.76
C PHE A 6 -0.63 -14.06 4.28
N ASN A 7 -0.12 -15.11 4.92
CA ASN A 7 -0.15 -15.22 6.39
C ASN A 7 0.60 -14.08 7.07
N ARG A 8 1.74 -13.62 6.52
CA ARG A 8 2.46 -12.45 7.05
C ARG A 8 1.67 -11.16 6.89
N LEU A 9 1.02 -10.98 5.73
CA LEU A 9 0.14 -9.84 5.48
C LEU A 9 -1.04 -9.84 6.47
N LYS A 10 -1.67 -11.00 6.66
CA LYS A 10 -2.75 -11.20 7.64
C LYS A 10 -2.34 -10.76 9.04
N VAL A 11 -1.19 -11.24 9.53
CA VAL A 11 -0.66 -10.88 10.86
C VAL A 11 -0.43 -9.37 10.97
N MET A 12 0.09 -8.74 9.92
CA MET A 12 0.32 -7.30 9.91
C MET A 12 -0.99 -6.51 10.01
N ILE A 13 -2.02 -6.87 9.23
CA ILE A 13 -3.34 -6.23 9.28
C ILE A 13 -3.99 -6.42 10.66
N GLU A 14 -4.02 -7.65 11.17
CA GLU A 14 -4.63 -7.97 12.47
C GLU A 14 -3.93 -7.24 13.62
N LYS A 15 -2.59 -7.13 13.56
CA LYS A 15 -1.82 -6.33 14.53
C LYS A 15 -2.22 -4.85 14.47
N THR A 16 -2.39 -4.29 13.28
CA THR A 16 -2.82 -2.88 13.12
C THR A 16 -4.24 -2.67 13.67
N TYR A 17 -5.17 -3.60 13.42
CA TYR A 17 -6.51 -3.54 14.02
C TYR A 17 -6.48 -3.58 15.54
N TYR A 18 -5.63 -4.43 16.12
CA TYR A 18 -5.44 -4.48 17.57
C TYR A 18 -4.88 -3.15 18.12
N VAL A 19 -3.88 -2.57 17.47
CA VAL A 19 -3.28 -1.28 17.86
C VAL A 19 -4.33 -0.16 17.79
N PHE A 20 -5.12 -0.10 16.72
CA PHE A 20 -6.22 0.85 16.60
C PHE A 20 -7.24 0.66 17.72
N GLY A 21 -7.71 -0.57 17.97
CA GLY A 21 -8.70 -0.84 19.03
C GLY A 21 -8.20 -0.47 20.44
N ARG A 22 -6.89 -0.56 20.68
CA ARG A 22 -6.29 -0.26 21.99
C ARG A 22 -5.97 1.22 22.20
N TYR A 23 -5.53 1.91 21.15
CA TYR A 23 -4.96 3.27 21.27
C TYR A 23 -5.69 4.32 20.44
N ASN A 24 -6.69 3.93 19.64
CA ASN A 24 -7.42 4.78 18.70
C ASN A 24 -6.50 5.57 17.75
N VAL A 25 -5.45 4.89 17.29
CA VAL A 25 -4.42 5.44 16.42
C VAL A 25 -4.73 5.08 14.97
N PRO A 26 -4.81 6.04 14.04
CA PRO A 26 -5.11 5.76 12.65
C PRO A 26 -3.96 5.01 11.96
N ALA A 27 -4.31 4.22 10.95
CA ALA A 27 -3.37 3.64 10.01
C ALA A 27 -3.98 3.67 8.61
N THR A 28 -3.19 3.43 7.58
CA THR A 28 -3.67 3.25 6.21
C THR A 28 -2.89 2.12 5.57
N PHE A 29 -3.58 1.21 4.90
CA PHE A 29 -2.91 0.16 4.14
C PHE A 29 -2.68 0.62 2.71
N GLY A 30 -1.56 0.19 2.13
CA GLY A 30 -1.24 0.46 0.75
C GLY A 30 -0.61 -0.74 0.05
N LEU A 31 -0.70 -0.73 -1.27
CA LEU A 31 -0.03 -1.68 -2.14
C LEU A 31 0.74 -0.91 -3.20
N ILE A 32 2.05 -1.06 -3.19
CA ILE A 32 2.98 -0.45 -4.11
C ILE A 32 3.23 -1.45 -5.24
N TYR A 33 3.24 -0.94 -6.47
CA TYR A 33 3.69 -1.64 -7.66
C TYR A 33 4.76 -0.81 -8.36
N HIS A 34 5.79 -1.49 -8.87
CA HIS A 34 6.73 -0.92 -9.82
C HIS A 34 7.03 -1.92 -10.93
N HIS A 35 7.26 -1.42 -12.15
CA HIS A 35 7.60 -2.27 -13.28
C HIS A 35 8.91 -3.02 -13.04
N LYS A 36 9.95 -2.34 -12.52
CA LYS A 36 11.22 -2.99 -12.23
C LYS A 36 11.14 -3.74 -10.89
N PRO A 37 11.93 -4.81 -10.70
CA PRO A 37 12.05 -5.45 -9.39
C PRO A 37 12.49 -4.45 -8.32
N ILE A 38 11.81 -4.44 -7.18
CA ILE A 38 12.12 -3.62 -6.01
C ILE A 38 12.80 -4.51 -4.97
N LEU A 39 14.04 -4.19 -4.59
CA LEU A 39 14.66 -4.90 -3.48
C LEU A 39 14.17 -4.34 -2.13
N PRO A 40 13.96 -5.20 -1.11
CA PRO A 40 13.55 -4.72 0.22
C PRO A 40 14.47 -3.65 0.80
N ILE A 41 15.78 -3.77 0.54
CA ILE A 41 16.79 -2.85 1.05
C ILE A 41 16.73 -1.47 0.38
N GLU A 42 16.30 -1.40 -0.88
CA GLU A 42 16.12 -0.15 -1.62
C GLU A 42 14.87 0.55 -1.13
N LEU A 43 13.75 -0.17 -1.06
CA LEU A 43 12.49 0.39 -0.58
C LEU A 43 12.59 0.91 0.86
N GLY A 44 13.30 0.18 1.72
CA GLY A 44 13.52 0.55 3.12
C GLY A 44 14.26 1.88 3.32
N GLN A 45 14.95 2.40 2.30
CA GLN A 45 15.60 3.73 2.37
C GLN A 45 14.60 4.87 2.22
N TYR A 46 13.44 4.62 1.59
CA TYR A 46 12.44 5.63 1.25
C TYR A 46 11.19 5.57 2.13
N VAL A 47 10.94 4.40 2.75
CA VAL A 47 9.85 4.21 3.71
C VAL A 47 10.23 4.79 5.08
N ARG A 48 9.26 5.37 5.80
CA ARG A 48 9.51 5.91 7.14
C ARG A 48 9.83 4.78 8.11
N LYS A 49 10.68 5.05 9.11
CA LYS A 49 11.05 4.06 10.14
C LYS A 49 9.86 3.48 10.92
N SER A 50 8.77 4.24 11.03
CA SER A 50 7.54 3.81 11.69
C SER A 50 6.66 2.91 10.82
N ASP A 51 6.79 3.02 9.50
CA ASP A 51 5.94 2.28 8.57
C ASP A 51 6.52 0.88 8.39
N HIS A 52 5.62 -0.10 8.30
CA HIS A 52 6.01 -1.49 8.09
C HIS A 52 5.63 -1.92 6.69
N PHE A 53 6.51 -2.68 6.03
CA PHE A 53 6.25 -3.18 4.69
C PHE A 53 6.61 -4.67 4.55
N LEU A 54 5.99 -5.29 3.56
CA LEU A 54 6.14 -6.69 3.22
C LEU A 54 6.17 -6.82 1.69
N MET A 55 7.30 -7.31 1.16
CA MET A 55 7.35 -7.70 -0.25
C MET A 55 6.36 -8.84 -0.50
N VAL A 56 5.45 -8.62 -1.44
CA VAL A 56 4.48 -9.62 -1.91
C VAL A 56 5.13 -10.50 -2.99
N ASP A 57 5.90 -9.86 -3.87
CA ASP A 57 6.84 -10.46 -4.80
C ASP A 57 7.90 -9.41 -5.17
N GLU A 58 8.58 -9.56 -6.30
CA GLU A 58 9.61 -8.61 -6.73
C GLU A 58 9.05 -7.27 -7.24
N HIS A 59 7.78 -7.19 -7.64
CA HIS A 59 7.15 -5.97 -8.18
C HIS A 59 6.17 -5.33 -7.21
N TYR A 60 5.59 -6.13 -6.31
CA TYR A 60 4.53 -5.70 -5.41
C TYR A 60 5.01 -5.67 -3.96
N CYS A 61 4.69 -4.59 -3.26
CA CYS A 61 4.97 -4.44 -1.84
C CYS A 61 3.74 -3.92 -1.09
N PHE A 62 3.31 -4.66 -0.07
CA PHE A 62 2.31 -4.19 0.87
C PHE A 62 2.96 -3.28 1.91
N ILE A 63 2.34 -2.15 2.20
CA ILE A 63 2.79 -1.20 3.21
C ILE A 63 1.66 -0.86 4.19
N ASN A 64 2.00 -0.79 5.46
CA ASN A 64 1.17 -0.23 6.52
C ASN A 64 1.75 1.13 6.92
N PHE A 65 1.07 2.20 6.53
CA PHE A 65 1.38 3.56 6.98
C PHE A 65 0.87 3.71 8.42
N GLU A 66 1.73 3.43 9.39
CA GLU A 66 1.34 3.48 10.80
C GLU A 66 1.15 4.93 11.25
N PHE A 67 0.22 5.15 12.19
CA PHE A 67 -0.07 6.47 12.76
C PHE A 67 -0.51 7.50 11.70
N THR A 68 -1.01 7.04 10.55
CA THR A 68 -1.21 7.87 9.36
C THR A 68 -2.62 7.64 8.81
N ASN A 69 -3.42 8.71 8.73
CA ASN A 69 -4.72 8.69 8.07
C ASN A 69 -4.55 8.69 6.53
N GLN A 70 -5.62 8.41 5.80
CA GLN A 70 -5.59 8.26 4.34
C GLN A 70 -5.07 9.50 3.60
N LYS A 71 -5.45 10.71 4.03
CA LYS A 71 -4.98 11.96 3.40
C LYS A 71 -3.48 12.16 3.57
N ASP A 72 -2.94 11.84 4.74
CA ASP A 72 -1.51 11.93 5.00
C ASP A 72 -0.73 10.76 4.37
N ALA A 73 -1.36 9.59 4.24
CA ALA A 73 -0.82 8.45 3.50
C ALA A 73 -0.72 8.77 2.00
N PHE A 74 -1.68 9.49 1.44
CA PHE A 74 -1.61 9.98 0.06
C PHE A 74 -0.39 10.89 -0.15
N LYS A 75 -0.16 11.86 0.75
CA LYS A 75 1.03 12.72 0.70
C LYS A 75 2.33 11.93 0.90
N ALA A 76 2.34 10.96 1.82
CA ALA A 76 3.50 10.08 2.02
C ALA A 76 3.80 9.27 0.74
N SER A 77 2.75 8.80 0.07
CA SER A 77 2.83 8.08 -1.20
C SER A 77 3.38 8.96 -2.32
N GLN A 78 3.02 10.24 -2.39
CA GLN A 78 3.61 11.19 -3.34
C GLN A 78 5.13 11.32 -3.16
N ASN A 79 5.59 11.46 -1.93
CA ASN A 79 7.03 11.55 -1.62
C ASN A 79 7.76 10.23 -1.92
N LEU A 80 7.11 9.10 -1.64
CA LEU A 80 7.65 7.78 -1.93
C LEU A 80 7.79 7.57 -3.44
N ILE A 81 6.76 7.87 -4.22
CA ILE A 81 6.81 7.82 -5.69
C ILE A 81 7.93 8.71 -6.22
N ALA A 82 8.03 9.97 -5.78
CA ALA A 82 9.09 10.86 -6.25
C ALA A 82 10.50 10.30 -5.98
N SER A 83 10.67 9.63 -4.84
CA SER A 83 11.95 9.02 -4.46
C SER A 83 12.26 7.77 -5.30
N LEU A 84 11.27 6.92 -5.53
CA LEU A 84 11.41 5.71 -6.36
C LEU A 84 11.62 6.06 -7.83
N ASP A 85 10.96 7.09 -8.34
CA ASP A 85 11.14 7.57 -9.71
C ASP A 85 12.56 8.06 -9.94
N ASN A 86 13.10 8.82 -8.99
CA ASN A 86 14.49 9.28 -9.04
C ASN A 86 15.48 8.11 -8.92
N HIS A 87 15.17 7.11 -8.11
CA HIS A 87 16.03 5.94 -7.94
C HIS A 87 16.08 5.07 -9.20
N PHE A 88 14.91 4.69 -9.73
CA PHE A 88 14.78 3.80 -10.87
C PHE A 88 14.90 4.51 -12.23
N GLN A 89 14.89 5.85 -12.24
CA GLN A 89 14.80 6.67 -13.45
C GLN A 89 13.59 6.25 -14.30
N ASP A 90 12.45 6.02 -13.63
CA ASP A 90 11.26 5.38 -14.20
C ASP A 90 10.00 5.81 -13.41
N THR A 91 8.97 6.29 -14.12
CA THR A 91 7.72 6.83 -13.54
C THR A 91 6.57 5.80 -13.51
N THR A 92 6.88 4.51 -13.56
CA THR A 92 5.88 3.43 -13.54
C THR A 92 5.39 3.05 -12.15
N THR A 93 5.95 3.64 -11.08
CA THR A 93 5.49 3.37 -9.71
C THR A 93 4.03 3.77 -9.55
N LYS A 94 3.21 2.86 -9.02
CA LYS A 94 1.79 3.05 -8.70
C LYS A 94 1.51 2.59 -7.27
N ILE A 95 0.65 3.30 -6.54
CA ILE A 95 0.31 2.99 -5.14
C ILE A 95 -1.21 3.01 -4.98
N ALA A 96 -1.79 1.86 -4.63
CA ALA A 96 -3.17 1.80 -4.16
C ALA A 96 -3.21 2.06 -2.64
N LEU A 97 -4.20 2.81 -2.18
CA LEU A 97 -4.48 3.04 -0.76
C LEU A 97 -5.86 2.50 -0.40
N ASP A 98 -6.03 1.99 0.81
CA ASP A 98 -7.31 1.50 1.30
C ASP A 98 -7.68 2.20 2.61
N SER A 99 -8.90 2.72 2.66
CA SER A 99 -9.52 3.22 3.89
C SER A 99 -9.43 2.19 5.02
N PHE A 100 -8.97 2.66 6.19
CA PHE A 100 -8.82 1.80 7.34
C PHE A 100 -10.18 1.49 7.99
N ASP A 101 -10.62 0.25 7.84
CA ASP A 101 -11.84 -0.29 8.44
C ASP A 101 -11.54 -1.61 9.14
N VAL A 102 -11.70 -1.63 10.47
CA VAL A 102 -11.44 -2.78 11.33
C VAL A 102 -12.44 -3.93 11.14
N ASN A 103 -13.57 -3.67 10.46
CA ASN A 103 -14.57 -4.70 10.17
C ASN A 103 -14.22 -5.50 8.92
N GLN A 104 -13.23 -5.06 8.13
CA GLN A 104 -12.79 -5.77 6.94
C GLN A 104 -11.86 -6.91 7.30
N SER A 105 -12.04 -8.05 6.62
CA SER A 105 -11.06 -9.14 6.75
C SER A 105 -9.77 -8.80 5.99
N PRO A 106 -8.61 -9.37 6.39
CA PRO A 106 -7.36 -9.20 5.66
C PRO A 106 -7.44 -9.56 4.16
N ASN A 107 -8.27 -10.55 3.81
CA ASN A 107 -8.58 -10.89 2.42
C ASN A 107 -9.26 -9.74 1.67
N VAL A 108 -10.23 -9.08 2.31
CA VAL A 108 -10.98 -7.97 1.72
C VAL A 108 -10.06 -6.78 1.48
N VAL A 109 -9.24 -6.41 2.47
CA VAL A 109 -8.25 -5.32 2.34
C VAL A 109 -7.31 -5.57 1.17
N TYR A 110 -6.69 -6.76 1.11
CA TYR A 110 -5.76 -7.09 0.03
C TYR A 110 -6.44 -7.10 -1.34
N ASN A 111 -7.65 -7.70 -1.44
CA ASN A 111 -8.39 -7.74 -2.69
C ASN A 111 -8.80 -6.35 -3.17
N ARG A 112 -9.22 -5.46 -2.27
CA ARG A 112 -9.54 -4.06 -2.59
C ARG A 112 -8.31 -3.32 -3.09
N LEU A 113 -7.18 -3.41 -2.39
CA LEU A 113 -5.91 -2.82 -2.85
C LEU A 113 -5.51 -3.32 -4.26
N MET A 114 -5.64 -4.62 -4.52
CA MET A 114 -5.37 -5.19 -5.84
C MET A 114 -6.35 -4.67 -6.92
N GLN A 115 -7.62 -4.48 -6.59
CA GLN A 115 -8.62 -3.93 -7.51
C GLN A 115 -8.33 -2.46 -7.83
N ILE A 116 -8.06 -1.65 -6.80
CA ILE A 116 -7.68 -0.24 -6.96
C ILE A 116 -6.45 -0.15 -7.86
N LEU A 117 -5.41 -0.94 -7.57
CA LEU A 117 -4.18 -0.90 -8.37
C LEU A 117 -4.41 -1.30 -9.84
N LYS A 118 -5.29 -2.27 -10.11
CA LYS A 118 -5.68 -2.64 -11.48
C LYS A 118 -6.37 -1.49 -12.21
N GLU A 119 -7.22 -0.71 -11.53
CA GLU A 119 -7.84 0.47 -12.13
C GLU A 119 -6.80 1.57 -12.36
N ILE A 120 -5.92 1.85 -11.39
CA ILE A 120 -4.79 2.79 -11.57
C ILE A 120 -3.95 2.37 -12.77
N GLN A 121 -3.71 1.07 -12.99
CA GLN A 121 -2.92 0.57 -14.12
C GLN A 121 -3.53 0.90 -15.49
N LYS A 122 -4.85 1.07 -15.60
CA LYS A 122 -5.53 1.45 -16.86
C LYS A 122 -5.35 2.92 -17.21
N ASP A 123 -5.18 3.79 -16.20
CA ASP A 123 -4.96 5.22 -16.40
C ASP A 123 -3.45 5.55 -16.39
N PRO A 124 -2.89 6.12 -17.48
CA PRO A 124 -1.50 6.55 -17.50
C PRO A 124 -1.22 7.79 -16.62
N TYR A 125 -2.25 8.55 -16.25
CA TYR A 125 -2.10 9.78 -15.46
C TYR A 125 -2.31 9.56 -13.95
N SER A 126 -3.11 8.57 -13.56
CA SER A 126 -3.26 8.16 -12.16
C SER A 126 -2.10 7.27 -11.72
N ARG A 127 -1.56 7.58 -10.54
CA ARG A 127 -0.43 6.86 -9.92
C ARG A 127 -0.65 6.55 -8.45
N ILE A 128 -1.53 7.30 -7.79
CA ILE A 128 -1.95 7.05 -6.41
C ILE A 128 -3.46 7.22 -6.40
N ASP A 129 -4.16 6.22 -5.92
CA ASP A 129 -5.61 6.27 -5.84
C ASP A 129 -6.11 5.39 -4.68
N ASP A 130 -7.37 5.59 -4.34
CA ASP A 130 -8.05 4.87 -3.27
C ASP A 130 -9.33 4.20 -3.78
N GLU A 131 -10.19 3.73 -2.87
CA GLU A 131 -11.44 3.08 -3.24
C GLU A 131 -12.39 3.91 -4.11
N ASN A 132 -12.23 5.23 -4.20
CA ASN A 132 -13.06 6.08 -5.04
C ASN A 132 -12.95 5.73 -6.53
N VAL A 133 -11.79 5.22 -6.98
CA VAL A 133 -11.61 4.78 -8.37
C VAL A 133 -12.54 3.62 -8.75
N LEU A 134 -12.98 2.83 -7.76
CA LEU A 134 -13.89 1.71 -7.98
C LEU A 134 -15.35 2.15 -8.18
N ASN A 135 -15.72 3.34 -7.68
CA ASN A 135 -17.09 3.86 -7.77
C ASN A 135 -17.45 4.36 -9.18
N GLY A 136 -16.45 4.63 -10.03
CA GLY A 136 -16.65 5.04 -11.43
C GLY A 136 -16.86 3.87 -12.41
N VAL A 137 -16.90 2.63 -11.92
CA VAL A 137 -16.98 1.38 -12.71
C VAL A 137 -18.39 0.75 -12.64
N ILE A 138 -19.41 1.51 -12.22
CA ILE A 138 -20.83 1.09 -12.20
C ILE A 138 -21.58 1.65 -13.41
#